data_AF-Q4S4K4-F1
#
_entry.id   AF-Q4S4K4-F1
#
_cell.length_a   1.000
_cell.length_b   1.000
_cell.length_c   1.000
_cell.angle_alpha   90.00
_cell.angle_beta   90.00
_cell.angle_gamma   90.00
#
_symmetry.space_group_name_H-M   'P 1'
#
loop_
_entity.id
_entity.type
_entity.pdbx_description
1 polymer ?
#
loop_
_entity_poly.entity_id
_entity_poly.type
_entity_poly.pdbx_seq_one_letter_code
_entity_poly.pdbx_strand_id
1 'polypeptide(L)'
;LKGKARKLFYKAIVRGKETVRVGDCAVFLSPGRPQLPYVGRVESLWESWSSSMVVRVKWFYHPEETRLGKRHRDGKVKTQIGSQPRCMVFLWKNALYQSSHEDENDVQTISHRCQVVSKAEYDHLTHERKPGNSLNDLFYLAGTYEPTTGQLIGVDGMAIG
;
A
#
# COMPACT_ATOMS: atom_id res chain seq x y z
N LEU A 1 16.65 -9.70 33.89
CA LEU A 1 15.21 -9.52 33.54
C LEU A 1 15.07 -8.23 32.75
N LYS A 2 15.10 -8.27 31.41
CA LYS A 2 14.85 -7.08 30.59
C LYS A 2 13.36 -6.76 30.69
N GLY A 3 13.00 -5.76 31.51
CA GLY A 3 11.62 -5.33 31.66
C GLY A 3 11.04 -4.96 30.30
N LYS A 4 9.89 -5.56 29.95
CA LYS A 4 9.12 -5.11 28.78
C LYS A 4 8.77 -3.64 29.02
N ALA A 5 9.41 -2.74 28.28
CA ALA A 5 9.08 -1.33 28.32
C ALA A 5 7.58 -1.17 28.04
N ARG A 6 6.88 -0.41 28.88
CA ARG A 6 5.43 -0.26 28.80
C ARG A 6 5.08 0.53 27.54
N LYS A 7 4.31 -0.07 26.63
CA LYS A 7 3.71 0.61 25.46
C LYS A 7 2.29 1.08 25.84
N LEU A 8 1.93 2.32 25.53
CA LEU A 8 0.55 2.81 25.68
C LEU A 8 -0.15 2.75 24.32
N PHE A 9 -1.11 1.86 24.15
CA PHE A 9 -1.78 1.65 22.87
C PHE A 9 -2.97 2.57 22.64
N TYR A 10 -3.13 3.04 21.40
CA TYR A 10 -4.23 3.88 20.94
C TYR A 10 -5.03 3.19 19.84
N LYS A 11 -6.26 3.64 19.66
CA LYS A 11 -7.17 3.13 18.61
C LYS A 11 -7.19 4.00 17.36
N ALA A 12 -6.76 5.26 17.47
CA ALA A 12 -6.82 6.23 16.39
C ALA A 12 -5.88 7.41 16.62
N ILE A 13 -5.55 8.11 15.53
CA ILE A 13 -4.93 9.44 15.52
C ILE A 13 -5.85 10.43 14.81
N VAL A 14 -5.73 11.71 15.16
CA VAL A 14 -6.55 12.80 14.59
C VAL A 14 -5.65 13.96 14.20
N ARG A 15 -5.85 14.50 12.99
CA ARG A 15 -5.17 15.70 12.49
C ARG A 15 -6.18 16.62 11.79
N GLY A 16 -6.58 17.69 12.46
CA GLY A 16 -7.65 18.56 11.99
C GLY A 16 -8.97 17.79 11.86
N LYS A 17 -9.50 17.66 10.64
CA LYS A 17 -10.74 16.91 10.36
C LYS A 17 -10.49 15.44 10.00
N GLU A 18 -9.23 15.05 9.82
CA GLU A 18 -8.86 13.71 9.40
C GLU A 18 -8.65 12.80 10.61
N THR A 19 -9.19 11.59 10.55
CA THR A 19 -9.01 10.55 11.58
C THR A 19 -8.55 9.26 10.89
N VAL A 20 -7.46 8.69 11.38
CA VAL A 20 -6.95 7.38 10.95
C VAL A 20 -7.05 6.42 12.14
N ARG A 21 -7.76 5.31 11.97
CA ARG A 21 -7.98 4.28 12.99
C ARG A 21 -7.13 3.05 12.71
N VAL A 22 -6.92 2.24 13.73
CA VAL A 22 -6.44 0.86 13.52
C VAL A 22 -7.40 0.12 12.58
N GLY A 23 -6.84 -0.52 11.55
CA GLY A 23 -7.56 -1.18 10.47
C GLY A 23 -7.71 -0.34 9.20
N ASP A 24 -7.59 0.99 9.28
CA ASP A 24 -7.63 1.87 8.11
C ASP A 24 -6.38 1.70 7.23
N CYS A 25 -6.53 1.98 5.94
CA CYS A 25 -5.39 2.13 5.03
C CYS A 25 -4.97 3.61 4.97
N ALA A 26 -3.67 3.85 4.88
CA ALA A 26 -3.12 5.19 4.77
C ALA A 26 -1.97 5.23 3.77
N VAL A 27 -1.79 6.41 3.18
CA VAL A 27 -0.59 6.77 2.43
C VAL A 27 0.46 7.28 3.41
N PHE A 28 1.71 6.84 3.22
CA PHE A 28 2.86 7.21 4.03
C PHE A 28 3.86 8.01 3.20
N LEU A 29 4.45 9.02 3.84
CA LEU A 29 5.52 9.84 3.26
C LEU A 29 6.82 9.03 3.20
N SER A 30 7.56 9.14 2.09
CA SER A 30 8.92 8.60 2.01
C SER A 30 9.93 9.66 1.55
N PRO A 31 11.11 9.70 2.19
CA PRO A 31 12.24 10.44 1.64
C PRO A 31 12.85 9.62 0.49
N GLY A 32 12.48 9.91 -0.75
CA GLY A 32 13.21 9.43 -1.93
C GLY A 32 12.42 8.83 -3.08
N ARG A 33 11.08 8.71 -2.98
CA ARG A 33 10.24 8.24 -4.11
C ARG A 33 8.95 9.05 -4.25
N PRO A 34 9.00 10.21 -4.92
CA PRO A 34 7.79 11.04 -5.12
C PRO A 34 6.77 10.41 -6.09
N GLN A 35 7.20 9.42 -6.88
CA GLN A 35 6.40 8.89 -8.00
C GLN A 35 5.38 7.81 -7.60
N LEU A 36 5.58 7.14 -6.45
CA LEU A 36 4.73 6.05 -5.97
C LEU A 36 4.56 6.20 -4.45
N PRO A 37 3.36 6.55 -3.95
CA PRO A 37 3.13 6.66 -2.51
C PRO A 37 3.20 5.29 -1.85
N TYR A 38 3.83 5.20 -0.68
CA TYR A 38 3.76 3.99 0.14
C TYR A 38 2.36 3.87 0.72
N VAL A 39 1.73 2.71 0.54
CA VAL A 39 0.38 2.44 1.06
C VAL A 39 0.46 1.29 2.05
N GLY A 40 -0.13 1.47 3.22
CA GLY A 40 -0.11 0.46 4.27
C GLY A 40 -1.39 0.45 5.09
N ARG A 41 -1.70 -0.70 5.68
CA ARG A 41 -2.76 -0.85 6.68
C ARG A 41 -2.19 -0.59 8.07
N VAL A 42 -2.89 0.19 8.87
CA VAL A 42 -2.53 0.47 10.26
C VAL A 42 -2.91 -0.73 11.13
N GLU A 43 -1.92 -1.48 11.60
CA GLU A 43 -2.13 -2.66 12.46
C GLU A 43 -2.18 -2.30 13.94
N SER A 44 -1.36 -1.34 14.39
CA SER A 44 -1.42 -0.84 15.76
C SER A 44 -0.77 0.53 15.90
N LEU A 45 -1.17 1.26 16.95
CA LEU A 45 -0.67 2.59 17.30
C LEU A 45 -0.29 2.59 18.78
N TRP A 46 0.88 3.10 19.14
CA TRP A 46 1.27 3.25 20.55
C TRP A 46 2.26 4.38 20.79
N GLU A 47 2.33 4.84 22.04
CA GLU A 47 3.41 5.68 22.55
C GLU A 47 4.48 4.79 23.20
N SER A 48 5.74 5.02 22.84
CA SER A 48 6.91 4.37 23.45
C SER A 48 7.25 5.01 24.80
N TRP A 49 8.16 4.39 25.56
CA TRP A 49 8.65 4.95 26.82
C TRP A 49 9.44 6.26 26.65
N SER A 50 9.97 6.52 25.45
CA SER A 50 10.64 7.77 25.08
C SER A 50 9.66 8.82 24.54
N SER A 51 8.35 8.62 24.78
CA SER A 51 7.26 9.45 24.25
C SER A 51 7.26 9.59 22.73
N SER A 52 7.76 8.57 22.03
CA SER A 52 7.71 8.52 20.57
C SER A 52 6.41 7.84 20.14
N MET A 53 5.69 8.45 19.20
CA MET A 53 4.45 7.90 18.65
C MET A 53 4.77 6.96 17.49
N VAL A 54 4.41 5.70 17.63
CA VAL A 54 4.78 4.63 16.69
C VAL A 54 3.54 3.98 16.11
N VAL A 55 3.61 3.66 14.82
CA VAL A 55 2.61 2.89 14.07
C VAL A 55 3.24 1.61 13.55
N ARG A 56 2.58 0.47 13.76
CA ARG A 56 2.90 -0.78 13.05
C ARG A 56 2.08 -0.83 11.77
N VAL A 57 2.75 -1.05 10.65
CA VAL A 57 2.14 -0.97 9.33
C VAL A 57 2.28 -2.32 8.63
N LYS A 58 1.23 -2.76 7.97
CA LYS A 58 1.27 -3.87 7.02
C LYS A 58 1.25 -3.33 5.59
N TRP A 59 2.31 -3.58 4.84
CA TRP A 59 2.55 -2.90 3.58
C TRP A 59 1.81 -3.52 2.40
N PHE A 60 1.36 -2.64 1.51
CA PHE A 60 1.02 -2.98 0.14
C PHE A 60 2.17 -2.63 -0.79
N TYR A 61 2.23 -3.29 -1.94
CA TYR A 61 3.22 -3.03 -2.99
C TYR A 61 2.54 -2.65 -4.29
N HIS A 62 3.02 -1.61 -4.95
CA HIS A 62 2.64 -1.32 -6.32
C HIS A 62 3.27 -2.37 -7.27
N PRO A 63 2.63 -2.67 -8.41
CA PRO A 63 3.18 -3.59 -9.43
C PRO A 63 4.63 -3.27 -9.81
N GLU A 64 5.00 -1.99 -9.87
CA GLU A 64 6.33 -1.48 -10.20
C GLU A 64 7.40 -1.79 -9.15
N GLU A 65 6.99 -2.07 -7.91
CA GLU A 65 7.90 -2.36 -6.79
C GLU A 65 8.25 -3.85 -6.70
N THR A 66 7.48 -4.68 -7.39
CA THR A 66 7.68 -6.14 -7.47
C THR A 66 8.91 -6.49 -8.30
N ARG A 67 9.44 -7.72 -8.14
CA ARG A 67 10.56 -8.20 -8.96
C ARG A 67 10.20 -8.23 -10.45
N LEU A 68 8.96 -8.55 -10.80
CA LEU A 68 8.47 -8.54 -12.18
C LEU A 68 8.48 -7.12 -12.76
N GLY A 69 7.93 -6.15 -12.02
CA GLY A 69 7.93 -4.73 -12.43
C GLY A 69 9.34 -4.17 -12.66
N LYS A 70 10.30 -4.51 -11.79
CA LYS A 70 11.71 -4.11 -11.95
C LYS A 70 12.37 -4.72 -13.19
N ARG A 71 12.13 -6.00 -13.49
CA ARG A 71 12.64 -6.69 -14.69
C ARG A 71 12.17 -6.04 -16.00
N HIS A 72 10.96 -5.46 -16.01
CA HIS A 72 10.46 -4.69 -17.15
C HIS A 72 11.19 -3.36 -17.33
N ARG A 73 11.44 -2.64 -16.22
CA ARG A 73 12.11 -1.34 -16.26
C ARG A 73 13.58 -1.46 -16.72
N ASP A 74 14.26 -2.55 -16.35
CA ASP A 74 15.66 -2.78 -16.66
C ASP A 74 15.91 -3.47 -18.03
N GLY A 75 14.86 -3.73 -18.82
CA GLY A 75 14.97 -4.30 -20.17
C GLY A 75 15.49 -5.74 -20.25
N LYS A 76 15.72 -6.41 -19.11
CA LYS A 76 16.29 -7.78 -19.04
C LYS A 76 15.28 -8.88 -19.40
N VAL A 77 14.00 -8.55 -19.49
CA VAL A 77 12.95 -9.48 -19.89
C VAL A 77 12.14 -8.86 -21.02
N LYS A 78 12.47 -9.22 -22.27
CA LYS A 78 11.55 -9.16 -23.41
C LYS A 78 10.60 -10.37 -23.33
N THR A 79 9.83 -10.50 -22.25
CA THR A 79 8.55 -11.19 -22.38
C THR A 79 7.65 -10.30 -23.22
N GLN A 80 6.51 -10.80 -23.70
CA GLN A 80 5.53 -10.07 -24.51
C GLN A 80 4.84 -8.91 -23.75
N ILE A 81 5.61 -8.12 -23.01
CA ILE A 81 5.23 -7.02 -22.14
C ILE A 81 5.73 -5.69 -22.71
N GLY A 82 6.86 -5.70 -23.43
CA GLY A 82 7.23 -4.62 -24.34
C GLY A 82 6.31 -4.50 -25.57
N SER A 83 5.36 -5.44 -25.71
CA SER A 83 4.31 -5.48 -26.74
C SER A 83 2.91 -5.44 -26.10
N GLN A 84 2.78 -5.05 -24.83
CA GLN A 84 1.48 -5.01 -24.19
C GLN A 84 0.67 -3.82 -24.68
N PRO A 85 -0.62 -4.02 -25.02
CA PRO A 85 -1.49 -2.93 -25.40
C PRO A 85 -1.55 -1.90 -24.26
N ARG A 86 -1.64 -0.60 -24.61
CA ARG A 86 -1.79 0.53 -23.66
C ARG A 86 -2.86 0.28 -22.57
N CYS A 87 -3.79 -0.65 -22.79
CA CYS A 87 -4.78 -1.07 -21.81
C CYS A 87 -4.19 -1.72 -20.56
N MET A 88 -3.07 -2.45 -20.62
CA MET A 88 -2.55 -3.14 -19.43
C MET A 88 -1.80 -2.21 -18.46
N VAL A 89 -1.15 -1.16 -18.98
CA VAL A 89 -0.64 -0.05 -18.16
C VAL A 89 -1.79 0.66 -17.43
N PHE A 90 -2.94 0.78 -18.09
CA PHE A 90 -4.16 1.31 -17.48
C PHE A 90 -4.73 0.39 -16.40
N LEU A 91 -4.66 -0.93 -16.59
CA LEU A 91 -5.09 -1.89 -15.58
C LEU A 91 -4.28 -1.69 -14.30
N TRP A 92 -2.96 -1.49 -14.37
CA TRP A 92 -2.10 -1.43 -13.19
C TRP A 92 -2.16 -0.11 -12.42
N LYS A 93 -2.82 0.91 -12.97
CA LYS A 93 -2.99 2.19 -12.28
C LYS A 93 -3.81 2.00 -11.01
N ASN A 94 -3.27 2.45 -9.89
CA ASN A 94 -3.86 2.31 -8.55
C ASN A 94 -4.02 0.85 -8.06
N ALA A 95 -3.35 -0.10 -8.71
CA ALA A 95 -3.30 -1.48 -8.26
C ALA A 95 -2.35 -1.62 -7.05
N LEU A 96 -2.73 -2.45 -6.09
CA LEU A 96 -1.90 -2.81 -4.95
C LEU A 96 -1.89 -4.32 -4.72
N TYR A 97 -0.73 -4.84 -4.36
CA TYR A 97 -0.57 -6.21 -3.87
C TYR A 97 -0.45 -6.19 -2.35
N GLN A 98 -1.27 -6.96 -1.64
CA GLN A 98 -1.09 -7.14 -0.20
C GLN A 98 0.18 -7.93 0.08
N SER A 99 0.83 -7.65 1.21
CA SER A 99 2.02 -8.38 1.64
C SER A 99 1.92 -8.82 3.10
N SER A 100 2.77 -9.79 3.47
CA SER A 100 3.08 -10.17 4.85
C SER A 100 4.07 -9.20 5.52
N HIS A 101 4.69 -8.30 4.75
CA HIS A 101 5.70 -7.38 5.25
C HIS A 101 5.11 -6.35 6.21
N GLU A 102 5.65 -6.33 7.43
CA GLU A 102 5.28 -5.39 8.48
C GLU A 102 6.52 -4.77 9.12
N ASP A 103 6.43 -3.50 9.49
CA ASP A 103 7.45 -2.77 10.25
C ASP A 103 6.82 -1.73 11.19
N GLU A 104 7.67 -1.06 11.97
CA GLU A 104 7.28 0.03 12.87
C GLU A 104 7.82 1.36 12.30
N ASN A 105 6.95 2.36 12.19
CA ASN A 105 7.28 3.70 11.67
C ASN A 105 6.81 4.79 12.63
N ASP A 106 7.31 6.01 12.44
CA ASP A 106 6.82 7.18 13.19
C ASP A 106 5.43 7.58 12.68
N VAL A 107 4.50 7.84 13.61
CA VAL A 107 3.12 8.28 13.28
C VAL A 107 3.09 9.54 12.39
N GLN A 108 4.08 10.42 12.49
CA GLN A 108 4.19 11.63 11.67
C GLN A 108 4.43 11.34 10.18
N THR A 109 4.80 10.11 9.82
CA THR A 109 4.96 9.70 8.42
C THR A 109 3.62 9.43 7.73
N ILE A 110 2.51 9.36 8.47
CA ILE A 110 1.18 9.18 7.90
C ILE A 110 0.77 10.46 7.15
N SER A 111 0.65 10.33 5.83
CA SER A 111 0.23 11.43 4.95
C SER A 111 -1.27 11.66 5.05
N HIS A 112 -2.09 10.68 4.71
CA HIS A 112 -3.56 10.77 4.75
C HIS A 112 -4.19 9.38 4.64
N ARG A 113 -5.46 9.27 5.01
CA ARG A 113 -6.25 8.04 4.88
C ARG A 113 -6.58 7.76 3.42
N CYS A 114 -6.47 6.51 2.99
CA CYS A 114 -6.85 6.05 1.67
C CYS A 114 -7.77 4.82 1.74
N GLN A 115 -8.35 4.44 0.60
CA GLN A 115 -9.21 3.28 0.44
C GLN A 115 -8.52 2.24 -0.44
N VAL A 116 -8.45 1.00 0.04
CA VAL A 116 -8.03 -0.16 -0.75
C VAL A 116 -9.21 -1.12 -0.80
N VAL A 117 -9.82 -1.24 -1.97
CA VAL A 117 -11.07 -1.99 -2.19
C VAL A 117 -10.88 -3.17 -3.15
N SER A 118 -11.93 -3.96 -3.36
CA SER A 118 -11.90 -4.98 -4.41
C SER A 118 -11.87 -4.36 -5.81
N LYS A 119 -11.43 -5.12 -6.83
CA LYS A 119 -11.44 -4.62 -8.21
C LYS A 119 -12.85 -4.25 -8.69
N ALA A 120 -13.85 -5.07 -8.37
CA ALA A 120 -15.24 -4.80 -8.73
C ALA A 120 -15.76 -3.49 -8.09
N GLU A 121 -15.47 -3.28 -6.81
CA GLU A 121 -15.85 -2.05 -6.10
C GLU A 121 -15.12 -0.82 -6.65
N TYR A 122 -13.84 -0.96 -6.99
CA TYR A 122 -13.06 0.10 -7.63
C TYR A 122 -13.66 0.52 -8.97
N ASP A 123 -14.01 -0.45 -9.82
CA ASP A 123 -14.59 -0.18 -11.14
C ASP A 123 -15.96 0.51 -11.02
N HIS A 124 -16.76 0.11 -10.03
CA HIS A 124 -18.04 0.77 -9.71
C HIS A 124 -17.83 2.22 -9.23
N LEU A 125 -16.96 2.42 -8.24
CA LEU A 125 -16.67 3.75 -7.67
C LEU A 125 -16.03 4.70 -8.68
N THR A 126 -15.23 4.20 -9.62
CA THR A 126 -14.63 5.03 -10.68
C THR A 126 -15.62 5.40 -11.77
N HIS A 127 -16.61 4.54 -12.07
CA HIS A 127 -17.65 4.83 -13.04
C HIS A 127 -18.70 5.84 -12.53
N GLU A 128 -19.00 5.85 -11.23
CA GLU A 128 -19.99 6.75 -10.62
C GLU A 128 -19.45 8.14 -10.25
N ARG A 129 -18.13 8.32 -10.17
CA ARG A 129 -17.52 9.59 -9.70
C ARG A 129 -17.49 10.65 -10.79
N LYS A 130 -17.91 11.87 -10.43
CA LYS A 130 -17.77 13.07 -11.28
C LYS A 130 -16.27 13.38 -11.52
N PRO A 131 -15.89 13.82 -12.73
CA PRO A 131 -14.53 14.28 -13.02
C PRO A 131 -14.21 15.49 -12.13
N GLY A 132 -13.29 15.32 -11.17
CA GLY A 132 -12.89 16.37 -10.23
C GLY A 132 -12.67 15.91 -8.78
N ASN A 133 -13.18 14.74 -8.40
CA ASN A 133 -12.85 14.13 -7.11
C ASN A 133 -11.51 13.39 -7.23
N SER A 134 -10.49 13.78 -6.46
CA SER A 134 -9.15 13.21 -6.54
C SER A 134 -9.19 11.69 -6.34
N LEU A 135 -8.89 10.94 -7.41
CA LEU A 135 -8.73 9.48 -7.40
C LEU A 135 -7.41 9.01 -6.75
N ASN A 136 -6.65 9.95 -6.17
CA ASN A 136 -5.32 9.69 -5.62
C ASN A 136 -5.37 8.82 -4.36
N ASP A 137 -6.54 8.75 -3.71
CA ASP A 137 -6.71 8.09 -2.40
C ASP A 137 -7.52 6.79 -2.53
N LEU A 138 -7.80 6.33 -3.76
CA LEU A 138 -8.54 5.09 -4.03
C LEU A 138 -7.66 4.12 -4.81
N PHE A 139 -7.47 2.94 -4.24
CA PHE A 139 -6.69 1.84 -4.78
C PHE A 139 -7.53 0.56 -4.81
N TYR A 140 -7.07 -0.43 -5.57
CA TYR A 140 -7.71 -1.74 -5.60
C TYR A 140 -6.70 -2.87 -5.36
N LEU A 141 -7.16 -3.93 -4.72
CA LEU A 141 -6.35 -5.12 -4.47
C LEU A 141 -6.26 -5.99 -5.74
N ALA A 142 -5.04 -6.16 -6.24
CA ALA A 142 -4.73 -6.97 -7.43
C ALA A 142 -4.26 -8.40 -7.08
N GLY A 143 -3.89 -8.63 -5.84
CA GLY A 143 -3.40 -9.94 -5.39
C GLY A 143 -2.49 -9.84 -4.17
N THR A 144 -1.63 -10.83 -4.01
CA THR A 144 -0.63 -10.94 -2.92
C THR A 144 0.78 -10.95 -3.49
N TYR A 145 1.70 -10.28 -2.80
CA TYR A 145 3.13 -10.27 -3.10
C TYR A 145 3.94 -10.70 -1.87
N GLU A 146 4.81 -11.68 -2.05
CA GLU A 146 5.79 -12.12 -1.04
C GLU A 146 7.17 -11.52 -1.37
N PRO A 147 7.65 -10.48 -0.66
CA PRO A 147 8.88 -9.77 -0.99
C PRO A 147 10.14 -10.63 -0.90
N THR A 148 10.12 -11.64 -0.03
CA THR A 148 11.26 -12.53 0.22
C THR A 148 11.54 -13.46 -0.96
N THR A 149 10.50 -14.08 -1.50
CA THR A 149 10.59 -15.01 -2.64
C THR A 149 10.40 -14.27 -3.98
N GLY A 150 9.74 -13.12 -3.96
CA GLY A 150 9.31 -12.39 -5.15
C GLY A 150 8.07 -12.96 -5.81
N GLN A 151 7.35 -13.87 -5.15
CA GLN A 151 6.15 -14.51 -5.69
C GLN A 151 4.98 -13.52 -5.75
N LEU A 152 4.28 -13.51 -6.89
CA LEU A 152 3.03 -12.79 -7.09
C LEU A 152 1.89 -13.77 -7.32
N ILE A 153 0.78 -13.55 -6.64
CA ILE A 153 -0.44 -14.36 -6.75
C ILE A 153 -1.60 -13.41 -7.01
N GLY A 154 -2.38 -13.64 -8.07
CA GLY A 154 -3.57 -12.85 -8.38
C GLY A 154 -4.70 -13.05 -7.36
N VAL A 155 -5.75 -12.23 -7.45
CA VAL A 155 -6.97 -12.39 -6.62
C VAL A 155 -7.69 -13.72 -6.85
N ASP A 156 -7.46 -14.36 -8.00
CA ASP A 156 -7.96 -15.69 -8.37
C ASP A 156 -7.13 -16.84 -7.77
N GLY A 157 -6.05 -16.53 -7.05
CA GLY A 157 -5.13 -17.51 -6.48
C GLY A 157 -4.09 -18.05 -7.45
N MET A 158 -4.06 -17.57 -8.70
CA MET A 158 -3.10 -18.02 -9.71
C MET A 158 -1.78 -17.27 -9.58
N ALA A 159 -0.67 -18.01 -9.72
CA ALA A 159 0.66 -17.41 -9.72
C ALA A 159 0.87 -16.56 -10.99
N ILE A 160 1.44 -15.37 -10.83
CA ILE A 160 1.80 -14.46 -11.92
C ILE A 160 3.31 -14.56 -12.13
N GLY A 161 3.73 -15.00 -13.32
CA GLY A 161 5.12 -15.32 -13.68
C GLY A 161 5.66 -14.53 -14.86
#